data_AF-A0A832LU58-F1
#
_entry.id   AF-A0A832LU58-F1
#
_cell.length_a   1.000
_cell.length_b   1.000
_cell.length_c   1.000
_cell.angle_alpha   90.00
_cell.angle_beta   90.00
_cell.angle_gamma   90.00
#
_symmetry.space_group_name_H-M   'P 1'
#
loop_
_entity.id
_entity.type
_entity.pdbx_description
1 polymer ?
#
loop_
_entity_poly.entity_id
_entity_poly.type
_entity_poly.pdbx_seq_one_letter_code
_entity_poly.pdbx_strand_id
1 'polypeptide(L)'
;DTKRTLERYWKRIAGKYGRIMGVATDDFVRRGDDYAHYTLVGDAARAMLGVEFDLQNMFGVRIELARGAISYYDLARMMPFGNTVVRFEITGRELKRLLAEQRPTVSGIRYRVENRRLVEATINGQPIEDERVYKGTTNSYFADRYLKPLGISYADTGKKLLDVVAEYIRKQRKVAPVYDSRRVVR
;
A
#
# COMPACT_ATOMS: atom_id res chain seq x y z
N ASP A 1 -25.48 12.11 -27.64
CA ASP A 1 -24.26 12.88 -27.33
C ASP A 1 -23.63 12.37 -26.04
N THR A 2 -22.48 11.71 -26.18
CA THR A 2 -21.72 11.09 -25.09
C THR A 2 -21.18 12.11 -24.09
N LYS A 3 -20.79 13.31 -24.55
CA LYS A 3 -20.20 14.35 -23.69
C LYS A 3 -21.18 14.82 -22.62
N ARG A 4 -22.40 15.15 -23.05
CA ARG A 4 -23.50 15.56 -22.15
C ARG A 4 -23.84 14.49 -21.10
N THR A 5 -23.79 13.21 -21.49
CA THR A 5 -24.00 12.09 -20.56
C THR A 5 -22.89 12.04 -19.50
N LEU A 6 -21.63 12.13 -19.90
CA LEU A 6 -20.48 12.12 -18.97
C LEU A 6 -20.52 13.30 -17.99
N GLU A 7 -20.81 14.51 -18.47
CA GLU A 7 -20.92 15.70 -17.63
C GLU A 7 -22.00 15.57 -16.55
N ARG A 8 -23.13 14.93 -16.87
CA ARG A 8 -24.21 14.67 -15.92
C ARG A 8 -23.77 13.79 -14.76
N TYR A 9 -23.02 12.72 -15.04
CA TYR A 9 -22.48 11.83 -13.99
C TYR A 9 -21.36 12.52 -13.20
N TRP A 10 -20.45 13.22 -13.89
CA TRP A 10 -19.36 13.94 -13.24
C TRP A 10 -19.87 14.97 -12.24
N LYS A 11 -20.86 15.79 -12.61
CA LYS A 11 -21.44 16.81 -11.70
C LYS A 11 -21.91 16.24 -10.36
N ARG A 12 -22.38 14.99 -10.33
CA ARG A 12 -22.86 14.34 -9.10
C ARG A 12 -21.73 13.92 -8.15
N ILE A 13 -20.54 13.66 -8.69
CA ILE A 13 -19.41 13.12 -7.93
C ILE A 13 -18.26 14.13 -7.79
N ALA A 14 -18.28 15.23 -8.55
CA ALA A 14 -17.23 16.23 -8.64
C ALA A 14 -16.82 16.81 -7.28
N GLY A 15 -17.78 17.01 -6.36
CA GLY A 15 -17.48 17.54 -5.02
C GLY A 15 -16.50 16.66 -4.23
N LYS A 16 -16.67 15.33 -4.29
CA LYS A 16 -15.76 14.39 -3.63
C LYS A 16 -14.51 14.14 -4.46
N TYR A 17 -14.71 13.79 -5.74
CA TYR A 17 -13.65 13.28 -6.61
C TYR A 17 -12.72 14.38 -7.14
N GLY A 18 -13.22 15.60 -7.32
CA GLY A 18 -12.41 16.76 -7.71
C GLY A 18 -11.62 17.40 -6.55
N ARG A 19 -11.82 16.94 -5.30
CA ARG A 19 -11.12 17.50 -4.15
C ARG A 19 -9.61 17.22 -4.24
N ILE A 20 -8.80 18.27 -4.15
CA ILE A 20 -7.35 18.15 -4.04
C ILE A 20 -6.97 17.68 -2.63
N MET A 21 -6.26 16.56 -2.57
CA MET A 21 -5.77 15.94 -1.34
C MET A 21 -4.37 16.43 -0.99
N GLY A 22 -3.54 16.78 -1.97
CA GLY A 22 -2.19 17.31 -1.73
C GLY A 22 -1.42 17.47 -3.03
N VAL A 23 -0.09 17.52 -2.94
CA VAL A 23 0.80 17.68 -4.10
C VAL A 23 1.86 16.58 -4.13
N ALA A 24 1.98 15.89 -5.26
CA ALA A 24 3.10 15.03 -5.60
C ALA A 24 4.27 15.92 -6.07
N THR A 25 5.41 15.81 -5.42
CA THR A 25 6.60 16.62 -5.76
C THR A 25 7.32 16.13 -7.02
N ASP A 26 7.13 14.87 -7.40
CA ASP A 26 7.65 14.23 -8.61
C ASP A 26 6.75 13.02 -8.96
N ASP A 27 7.01 12.36 -10.09
CA ASP A 27 6.24 11.20 -10.54
C ASP A 27 6.54 9.94 -9.69
N PHE A 28 5.48 9.26 -9.25
CA PHE A 28 5.54 8.02 -8.47
C PHE A 28 5.51 6.80 -9.39
N VAL A 29 6.58 6.65 -10.17
CA VAL A 29 6.71 5.60 -11.17
C VAL A 29 7.43 4.37 -10.64
N ARG A 30 7.42 3.29 -11.43
CA ARG A 30 8.29 2.14 -11.23
C ARG A 30 9.71 2.44 -11.73
N ARG A 31 10.72 2.08 -10.94
CA ARG A 31 12.14 2.06 -11.33
C ARG A 31 12.77 0.75 -10.89
N GLY A 32 12.99 -0.17 -11.83
CA GLY A 32 13.47 -1.52 -11.50
C GLY A 32 12.49 -2.26 -10.60
N ASP A 33 12.94 -2.61 -9.38
CA ASP A 33 12.12 -3.26 -8.35
C ASP A 33 11.42 -2.26 -7.41
N ASP A 34 11.72 -0.96 -7.51
CA ASP A 34 11.04 0.07 -6.75
C ASP A 34 9.74 0.49 -7.43
N TYR A 35 8.64 0.44 -6.68
CA TYR A 35 7.31 0.83 -7.13
C TYR A 35 6.82 2.00 -6.27
N ALA A 36 7.20 3.24 -6.59
CA ALA A 36 6.97 4.38 -5.72
C ALA A 36 5.48 4.61 -5.37
N HIS A 37 4.55 4.32 -6.30
CA HIS A 37 3.11 4.40 -6.04
C HIS A 37 2.63 3.36 -5.01
N TYR A 38 3.20 2.15 -5.00
CA TYR A 38 2.94 1.17 -3.94
C TYR A 38 3.59 1.58 -2.63
N THR A 39 4.81 2.13 -2.69
CA THR A 39 5.52 2.64 -1.50
C THR A 39 4.69 3.71 -0.79
N LEU A 40 4.11 4.65 -1.54
CA LEU A 40 3.19 5.66 -1.00
C LEU A 40 1.99 5.02 -0.27
N VAL A 41 1.37 4.01 -0.87
CA VAL A 41 0.20 3.33 -0.30
C VAL A 41 0.56 2.64 1.01
N GLY A 42 1.65 1.87 1.02
CA GLY A 42 2.10 1.15 2.21
C GLY A 42 2.57 2.09 3.32
N ASP A 43 3.33 3.13 2.98
CA ASP A 43 3.80 4.14 3.95
C ASP A 43 2.63 4.91 4.57
N ALA A 44 1.63 5.28 3.76
CA ALA A 44 0.42 5.92 4.24
C ALA A 44 -0.38 5.01 5.18
N ALA A 45 -0.63 3.76 4.79
CA ALA A 45 -1.36 2.81 5.63
C ALA A 45 -0.63 2.55 6.96
N ARG A 46 0.68 2.26 6.91
CA ARG A 46 1.52 2.05 8.09
C ARG A 46 1.50 3.23 9.04
N ALA A 47 1.74 4.44 8.52
CA ALA A 47 1.78 5.66 9.31
C ALA A 47 0.42 6.01 9.94
N MET A 48 -0.67 5.83 9.19
CA MET A 48 -2.02 6.15 9.67
C MET A 48 -2.56 5.16 10.70
N LEU A 49 -2.08 3.91 10.68
CA LEU A 49 -2.51 2.88 11.62
C LEU A 49 -1.59 2.73 12.83
N GLY A 50 -0.37 3.25 12.79
CA GLY A 50 0.59 3.21 13.89
C GLY A 50 1.14 1.81 14.15
N VAL A 51 1.46 1.07 13.09
CA VAL A 51 1.96 -0.33 13.16
C VAL A 51 3.40 -0.44 12.64
N GLU A 52 4.06 -1.58 12.86
CA GLU A 52 5.48 -1.76 12.57
C GLU A 52 5.76 -1.84 11.06
N PHE A 53 4.87 -2.50 10.31
CA PHE A 53 5.00 -2.71 8.88
C PHE A 53 3.65 -2.75 8.15
N ASP A 54 3.70 -2.60 6.83
CA ASP A 54 2.56 -2.83 5.92
C ASP A 54 2.96 -3.80 4.80
N LEU A 55 2.00 -4.62 4.36
CA LEU A 55 2.09 -5.47 3.17
C LEU A 55 0.98 -5.10 2.17
N GLN A 56 1.29 -4.98 0.88
CA GLN A 56 0.26 -4.90 -0.18
C GLN A 56 0.49 -5.96 -1.25
N ASN A 57 -0.59 -6.55 -1.76
CA ASN A 57 -0.52 -7.42 -2.93
C ASN A 57 -0.13 -6.62 -4.16
N MET A 58 0.73 -7.22 -5.00
CA MET A 58 0.93 -6.73 -6.36
C MET A 58 -0.40 -6.71 -7.13
N PHE A 59 -0.48 -5.80 -8.09
CA PHE A 59 -1.66 -5.51 -8.92
C PHE A 59 -2.87 -4.91 -8.16
N GLY A 60 -2.76 -4.64 -6.85
CA GLY A 60 -3.79 -3.89 -6.10
C GLY A 60 -3.82 -2.39 -6.43
N VAL A 61 -2.68 -1.83 -6.80
CA VAL A 61 -2.52 -0.45 -7.28
C VAL A 61 -2.37 -0.45 -8.81
N ARG A 62 -3.20 0.34 -9.49
CA ARG A 62 -3.50 0.13 -10.92
C ARG A 62 -2.84 1.09 -11.89
N ILE A 63 -2.46 2.27 -11.41
CA ILE A 63 -1.75 3.27 -12.19
C ILE A 63 -0.68 3.92 -11.32
N GLU A 64 0.33 4.46 -11.97
CA GLU A 64 1.30 5.36 -11.34
C GLU A 64 0.63 6.72 -11.05
N LEU A 65 1.24 7.49 -10.16
CA LEU A 65 0.75 8.83 -9.80
C LEU A 65 1.67 9.90 -10.37
N ALA A 66 1.12 10.78 -11.20
CA ALA A 66 1.87 11.88 -11.79
C ALA A 66 2.17 12.99 -10.77
N ARG A 67 3.25 13.72 -11.01
CA ARG A 67 3.62 14.93 -10.27
C ARG A 67 2.53 16.00 -10.36
N GLY A 68 2.47 16.86 -9.35
CA GLY A 68 1.53 17.97 -9.28
C GLY A 68 0.35 17.71 -8.33
N ALA A 69 -0.78 18.38 -8.58
CA ALA A 69 -1.93 18.28 -7.70
C ALA A 69 -2.54 16.87 -7.72
N ILE A 70 -2.73 16.29 -6.54
CA ILE A 70 -3.33 14.96 -6.36
C ILE A 70 -4.80 15.16 -5.99
N SER A 71 -5.71 14.79 -6.88
CA SER A 71 -7.14 14.74 -6.57
C SER A 71 -7.54 13.41 -5.94
N TYR A 72 -8.70 13.39 -5.26
CA TYR A 72 -9.29 12.14 -4.81
C TYR A 72 -9.60 11.20 -5.99
N TYR A 73 -9.92 11.74 -7.18
CA TYR A 73 -10.12 10.97 -8.40
C TYR A 73 -8.86 10.23 -8.86
N ASP A 74 -7.69 10.87 -8.77
CA ASP A 74 -6.42 10.21 -9.11
C ASP A 74 -6.18 9.01 -8.19
N LEU A 75 -6.43 9.17 -6.89
CA LEU A 75 -6.33 8.09 -5.92
C LEU A 75 -7.38 6.98 -6.15
N ALA A 76 -8.59 7.34 -6.57
CA ALA A 76 -9.64 6.37 -6.89
C ALA A 76 -9.31 5.54 -8.14
N ARG A 77 -8.68 6.14 -9.16
CA ARG A 77 -8.16 5.40 -10.32
C ARG A 77 -7.00 4.50 -9.92
N MET A 78 -6.14 4.98 -9.02
CA MET A 78 -4.99 4.25 -8.51
C MET A 78 -5.39 3.04 -7.64
N MET A 79 -6.43 3.17 -6.79
CA MET A 79 -6.91 2.14 -5.87
C MET A 79 -8.43 1.89 -6.00
N PRO A 80 -8.89 1.22 -7.07
CA PRO A 80 -10.32 1.19 -7.43
C PRO A 80 -11.16 0.14 -6.69
N PHE A 81 -10.55 -0.80 -5.97
CA PHE A 81 -11.22 -2.02 -5.51
C PHE A 81 -12.06 -1.87 -4.24
N GLY A 82 -11.98 -0.74 -3.56
CA GLY A 82 -12.72 -0.53 -2.32
C GLY A 82 -12.24 -1.38 -1.14
N ASN A 83 -11.06 -1.99 -1.23
CA ASN A 83 -10.45 -2.75 -0.13
C ASN A 83 -10.38 -1.89 1.13
N THR A 84 -10.66 -2.50 2.28
CA THR A 84 -10.50 -1.92 3.61
C THR A 84 -9.10 -2.20 4.15
N VAL A 85 -8.70 -1.46 5.18
CA VAL A 85 -7.42 -1.67 5.87
C VAL A 85 -7.65 -2.52 7.11
N VAL A 86 -6.80 -3.53 7.31
CA VAL A 86 -6.88 -4.45 8.45
C VAL A 86 -5.61 -4.41 9.29
N ARG A 87 -5.71 -4.75 10.57
CA ARG A 87 -4.58 -4.96 11.49
C ARG A 87 -4.45 -6.44 11.81
N PHE A 88 -3.23 -6.91 11.99
CA PHE A 88 -2.97 -8.30 12.38
C PHE A 88 -1.66 -8.42 13.16
N GLU A 89 -1.52 -9.55 13.85
CA GLU A 89 -0.29 -9.97 14.51
C GLU A 89 0.21 -11.23 13.81
N ILE A 90 1.52 -11.34 13.61
CA ILE A 90 2.13 -12.46 12.89
C ILE A 90 3.49 -12.79 13.48
N THR A 91 3.87 -14.06 13.52
CA THR A 91 5.23 -14.45 13.90
C THR A 91 6.22 -14.06 12.79
N GLY A 92 7.48 -13.81 13.15
CA GLY A 92 8.52 -13.54 12.15
C GLY A 92 8.70 -14.69 11.16
N ARG A 93 8.52 -15.95 11.61
CA ARG A 93 8.55 -17.15 10.77
C ARG A 93 7.48 -17.11 9.67
N GLU A 94 6.24 -16.81 10.01
CA GLU A 94 5.14 -16.70 9.06
C GLU A 94 5.29 -15.47 8.15
N LEU A 95 5.78 -14.35 8.68
CA LEU A 95 6.06 -13.16 7.90
C LEU A 95 7.13 -13.43 6.84
N LYS A 96 8.25 -14.07 7.21
CA LYS A 96 9.29 -14.48 6.26
C LYS A 96 8.72 -15.40 5.17
N ARG A 97 7.85 -16.34 5.54
CA ARG A 97 7.16 -17.21 4.59
C ARG A 97 6.31 -16.39 3.59
N LEU A 98 5.50 -15.43 4.07
CA LEU A 98 4.72 -14.55 3.20
C LEU A 98 5.60 -13.70 2.28
N LEU A 99 6.72 -13.17 2.76
CA LEU A 99 7.66 -12.39 1.96
C LEU A 99 8.27 -13.25 0.83
N ALA A 100 8.67 -14.48 1.13
CA ALA A 100 9.25 -15.40 0.16
C ALA A 100 8.25 -15.81 -0.95
N GLU A 101 7.04 -16.19 -0.54
CA GLU A 101 6.03 -16.76 -1.42
C GLU A 101 5.27 -15.69 -2.21
N GLN A 102 4.80 -14.64 -1.54
CA GLN A 102 3.87 -13.66 -2.12
C GLN A 102 4.56 -12.40 -2.63
N ARG A 103 5.79 -12.14 -2.16
CA ARG A 103 6.63 -11.01 -2.58
C ARG A 103 5.85 -9.68 -2.60
N PRO A 104 5.11 -9.33 -1.52
CA PRO A 104 4.30 -8.13 -1.46
C PRO A 104 5.17 -6.87 -1.59
N THR A 105 4.56 -5.75 -1.95
CA THR A 105 5.19 -4.45 -1.68
C THR A 105 5.06 -4.15 -0.19
N VAL A 106 6.02 -3.40 0.36
CA VAL A 106 6.16 -3.27 1.82
C VAL A 106 6.38 -1.84 2.28
N SER A 107 5.99 -1.56 3.53
CA SER A 107 6.48 -0.43 4.33
C SER A 107 7.03 -0.93 5.66
N GLY A 108 8.09 -0.30 6.18
CA GLY A 108 8.74 -0.70 7.44
C GLY A 108 9.60 -1.97 7.36
N ILE A 109 9.48 -2.73 6.27
CA ILE A 109 10.32 -3.91 5.97
C ILE A 109 11.30 -3.56 4.85
N ARG A 110 12.52 -4.08 4.95
CA ARG A 110 13.43 -4.26 3.80
C ARG A 110 13.68 -5.74 3.60
N TYR A 111 13.50 -6.26 2.39
CA TYR A 111 13.73 -7.67 2.09
C TYR A 111 14.23 -7.91 0.67
N ARG A 112 14.89 -9.06 0.49
CA ARG A 112 15.40 -9.53 -0.79
C ARG A 112 15.03 -10.98 -1.00
N VAL A 113 14.51 -11.27 -2.19
CA VAL A 113 14.25 -12.62 -2.69
C VAL A 113 15.14 -12.86 -3.90
N GLU A 114 15.88 -13.96 -3.89
CA GLU A 114 16.72 -14.42 -5.00
C GLU A 114 16.42 -15.89 -5.29
N ASN A 115 16.20 -16.25 -6.56
CA ASN A 115 15.92 -17.63 -6.97
C ASN A 115 14.77 -18.25 -6.16
N ARG A 116 13.72 -17.44 -5.91
CA ARG A 116 12.54 -17.80 -5.10
C ARG A 116 12.81 -18.08 -3.62
N ARG A 117 13.98 -17.72 -3.08
CA ARG A 117 14.34 -17.83 -1.66
C ARG A 117 14.50 -16.47 -1.03
N LEU A 118 13.99 -16.30 0.18
CA LEU A 118 14.23 -15.10 0.98
C LEU A 118 15.66 -15.14 1.50
N VAL A 119 16.49 -14.17 1.07
CA VAL A 119 17.91 -14.10 1.47
C VAL A 119 18.14 -13.11 2.61
N GLU A 120 17.29 -12.09 2.72
CA GLU A 120 17.37 -11.08 3.77
C GLU A 120 15.98 -10.52 4.05
N ALA A 121 15.66 -10.28 5.32
CA ALA A 121 14.50 -9.51 5.73
C ALA A 121 14.75 -8.81 7.07
N THR A 122 14.46 -7.51 7.12
CA THR A 122 14.61 -6.66 8.30
C THR A 122 13.36 -5.82 8.53
N ILE A 123 13.08 -5.51 9.80
CA ILE A 123 12.11 -4.49 10.23
C ILE A 123 12.88 -3.44 11.02
N ASN A 124 12.75 -2.16 10.62
CA ASN A 124 13.49 -1.05 11.25
C ASN A 124 15.02 -1.29 11.34
N GLY A 125 15.59 -1.96 10.34
CA GLY A 125 17.03 -2.28 10.28
C GLY A 125 17.48 -3.48 11.10
N GLN A 126 16.60 -4.10 11.89
CA GLN A 126 16.91 -5.33 12.63
C GLN A 126 16.42 -6.56 11.87
N PRO A 127 17.18 -7.66 11.83
CA PRO A 127 16.72 -8.92 11.25
C PRO A 127 15.39 -9.37 11.86
N ILE A 128 14.49 -9.90 11.04
CA ILE A 128 13.25 -10.46 11.54
C ILE A 128 13.59 -11.74 12.34
N GLU A 129 13.32 -11.72 13.63
CA GLU A 129 13.42 -12.89 14.52
C GLU A 129 12.20 -13.80 14.35
N ASP A 130 12.40 -15.12 14.29
CA ASP A 130 11.35 -16.08 13.92
C ASP A 130 10.20 -16.14 14.93
N GLU A 131 10.52 -16.13 16.22
CA GLU A 131 9.57 -16.32 17.33
C GLU A 131 8.94 -15.00 17.78
N ARG A 132 9.49 -13.86 17.37
CA ARG A 132 8.91 -12.55 17.72
C ARG A 132 7.59 -12.34 16.98
N VAL A 133 6.60 -11.84 17.69
CA VAL A 133 5.32 -11.40 17.14
C VAL A 133 5.42 -9.93 16.72
N TYR A 134 5.02 -9.63 15.49
CA TYR A 134 5.03 -8.28 14.93
C TYR A 134 3.62 -7.83 14.60
N LYS A 135 3.36 -6.52 14.75
CA LYS A 135 2.09 -5.87 14.43
C LYS A 135 2.14 -5.26 13.04
N GLY A 136 1.30 -5.79 12.15
CA GLY A 136 1.23 -5.39 10.75
C GLY A 136 -0.10 -4.78 10.35
N THR A 137 -0.10 -4.11 9.19
CA THR A 137 -1.30 -3.75 8.44
C THR A 137 -1.23 -4.26 7.02
N THR A 138 -2.40 -4.50 6.43
CA THR A 138 -2.55 -4.81 5.01
C THR A 138 -3.95 -4.42 4.54
N ASN A 139 -4.27 -4.69 3.28
CA ASN A 139 -5.62 -4.52 2.76
C ASN A 139 -6.45 -5.82 2.89
N SER A 140 -7.77 -5.70 2.95
CA SER A 140 -8.68 -6.84 3.18
C SER A 140 -8.56 -7.95 2.15
N TYR A 141 -8.28 -7.63 0.88
CA TYR A 141 -8.02 -8.65 -0.14
C TYR A 141 -6.78 -9.49 0.19
N PHE A 142 -5.66 -8.86 0.57
CA PHE A 142 -4.45 -9.58 0.98
C PHE A 142 -4.72 -10.43 2.22
N ALA A 143 -5.46 -9.89 3.19
CA ALA A 143 -5.84 -10.61 4.40
C ALA A 143 -6.64 -11.88 4.09
N ASP A 144 -7.72 -11.75 3.31
CA ASP A 144 -8.58 -12.87 2.92
C ASP A 144 -7.81 -13.91 2.08
N ARG A 145 -6.91 -13.45 1.20
CA ARG A 145 -6.21 -14.30 0.25
C ARG A 145 -5.01 -15.03 0.86
N TYR A 146 -4.32 -14.42 1.82
CA TYR A 146 -3.02 -14.91 2.29
C TYR A 146 -2.92 -15.08 3.81
N LEU A 147 -3.56 -14.23 4.61
CA LEU A 147 -3.54 -14.37 6.07
C LEU A 147 -4.54 -15.45 6.53
N LYS A 148 -5.77 -15.38 6.03
CA LYS A 148 -6.85 -16.31 6.39
C LYS A 148 -6.51 -17.78 6.12
N PRO A 149 -5.93 -18.17 4.96
CA PRO A 149 -5.56 -19.57 4.72
C PRO A 149 -4.41 -20.08 5.62
N LEU A 150 -3.63 -19.17 6.21
CA LEU A 150 -2.58 -19.51 7.17
C LEU A 150 -3.12 -19.56 8.61
N GLY A 151 -4.41 -19.29 8.84
CA GLY A 151 -4.99 -19.22 10.19
C GLY A 151 -4.60 -17.96 10.96
N ILE A 152 -4.04 -16.95 10.30
CA ILE A 152 -3.66 -15.68 10.93
C ILE A 152 -4.90 -14.81 11.06
N SER A 153 -5.30 -14.55 12.31
CA SER A 153 -6.41 -13.66 12.64
C SER A 153 -6.08 -12.20 12.33
N TYR A 154 -7.07 -11.45 11.87
CA TYR A 154 -6.96 -10.01 11.61
C TYR A 154 -8.24 -9.27 12.03
N ALA A 155 -8.08 -8.00 12.35
CA ALA A 155 -9.17 -7.08 12.66
C ALA A 155 -9.34 -6.07 11.52
N ASP A 156 -10.46 -6.14 10.81
CA ASP A 156 -10.81 -5.14 9.80
C ASP A 156 -11.26 -3.84 10.48
N THR A 157 -10.68 -2.72 10.05
CA THR A 157 -11.03 -1.38 10.57
C THR A 157 -12.31 -0.81 9.94
N GLY A 158 -12.79 -1.40 8.85
CA GLY A 158 -13.89 -0.90 8.01
C GLY A 158 -13.52 0.34 7.19
N LYS A 159 -12.31 0.89 7.35
CA LYS A 159 -11.86 2.08 6.63
C LYS A 159 -11.29 1.68 5.28
N LYS A 160 -11.76 2.34 4.20
CA LYS A 160 -11.24 2.11 2.85
C LYS A 160 -9.77 2.52 2.77
N LEU A 161 -8.94 1.70 2.13
CA LEU A 161 -7.53 1.99 1.87
C LEU A 161 -7.36 3.34 1.15
N LEU A 162 -8.19 3.59 0.14
CA LEU A 162 -8.22 4.85 -0.59
C LEU A 162 -8.38 6.04 0.38
N ASP A 163 -9.37 5.98 1.26
CA ASP A 163 -9.64 7.07 2.21
C ASP A 163 -8.48 7.26 3.19
N VAL A 164 -7.86 6.18 3.65
CA VAL A 164 -6.66 6.23 4.51
C VAL A 164 -5.48 6.91 3.81
N VAL A 165 -5.20 6.54 2.56
CA VAL A 165 -4.11 7.15 1.77
C VAL A 165 -4.42 8.62 1.47
N ALA A 166 -5.66 8.94 1.12
CA ALA A 166 -6.08 10.31 0.84
C ALA A 166 -5.96 11.21 2.09
N GLU A 167 -6.37 10.70 3.26
CA GLU A 167 -6.21 11.36 4.56
C GLU A 167 -4.73 11.59 4.89
N TYR A 168 -3.86 10.60 4.65
CA TYR A 168 -2.42 10.74 4.83
C TYR A 168 -1.85 11.87 3.97
N ILE A 169 -2.12 11.86 2.66
CA ILE A 169 -1.64 12.90 1.73
C ILE A 169 -2.13 14.28 2.16
N ARG A 170 -3.39 14.39 2.61
CA ARG A 170 -3.97 15.63 3.15
C ARG A 170 -3.23 16.15 4.38
N LYS A 171 -2.82 15.26 5.28
CA LYS A 171 -2.03 15.62 6.46
C LYS A 171 -0.61 16.05 6.09
N GLN A 172 0.03 15.35 5.15
CA GLN A 172 1.39 15.69 4.70
C GLN A 172 1.43 16.95 3.83
N ARG A 173 0.34 17.28 3.14
CA ARG A 173 0.18 18.36 2.13
C ARG A 173 1.02 18.15 0.87
N LYS A 174 2.26 17.68 1.02
CA LYS A 174 3.20 17.33 -0.05
C LYS A 174 3.73 15.92 0.19
N VAL A 175 3.85 15.13 -0.86
CA VAL A 175 4.47 13.79 -0.83
C VAL A 175 5.53 13.67 -1.92
N ALA A 176 6.56 12.89 -1.65
CA ALA A 176 7.65 12.62 -2.59
C ALA A 176 7.75 11.11 -2.85
N PRO A 177 8.10 10.70 -4.09
CA PRO A 177 8.34 9.30 -4.36
C PRO A 177 9.58 8.81 -3.63
N VAL A 178 9.55 7.55 -3.19
CA VAL A 178 10.65 6.91 -2.48
C VAL A 178 11.16 5.74 -3.33
N TYR A 179 12.47 5.76 -3.58
CA TYR A 179 13.22 4.74 -4.32
C TYR A 179 14.38 4.27 -3.43
N ASP A 180 14.08 3.39 -2.47
CA ASP A 180 15.03 2.96 -1.45
C ASP A 180 15.38 1.47 -1.52
N SER A 181 14.93 0.77 -2.57
CA SER A 181 15.17 -0.65 -2.81
C SER A 181 14.80 -1.52 -1.61
N ARG A 182 13.75 -1.16 -0.85
CA ARG A 182 13.26 -1.94 0.28
C ARG A 182 12.70 -3.31 -0.13
N ARG A 183 12.37 -3.48 -1.40
CA ARG A 183 11.93 -4.74 -1.99
C ARG A 183 12.81 -5.02 -3.20
N VAL A 184 13.54 -6.12 -3.18
CA VAL A 184 14.32 -6.61 -4.32
C VAL A 184 13.91 -8.05 -4.59
N VAL A 185 13.51 -8.35 -5.83
CA VAL A 185 12.99 -9.68 -6.21
C VAL A 185 13.60 -10.10 -7.53
N ARG A 186 14.54 -11.05 -7.47
CA ARG A 186 15.31 -11.55 -8.60
C ARG A 186 15.13 -13.07 -8.79
#